data_AF-A0A3S0XJD8-F1
#
_entry.id   AF-A0A3S0XJD8-F1
#
_cell.length_a   1.000
_cell.length_b   1.000
_cell.length_c   1.000
_cell.angle_alpha   90.00
_cell.angle_beta   90.00
_cell.angle_gamma   90.00
#
_symmetry.space_group_name_H-M   'P 1'
#
loop_
_entity.id
_entity.type
_entity.pdbx_description
1 polymer ?
#
loop_
_entity_poly.entity_id
_entity_poly.type
_entity_poly.pdbx_seq_one_letter_code
_entity_poly.pdbx_strand_id
1 'polypeptide(L)' 'MERTSNDPLHGITLEAILNSLLICYGWEGLAERVKINCFSSNPSIKSSLKFLRKTPWARTEIEALYIASLKSKNCDNS' A
#
# COMPACT_ATOMS: atom_id res chain seq x y z
N MET A 1 2.95 20.66 -20.52
CA MET A 1 2.12 19.98 -19.50
C MET A 1 3.03 19.00 -18.77
N GLU A 2 2.80 18.82 -17.48
CA GLU A 2 3.81 18.71 -16.42
C GLU A 2 4.82 17.54 -16.52
N ARG A 3 6.09 17.88 -16.23
CA ARG A 3 7.23 16.97 -16.08
C ARG A 3 7.18 16.39 -14.66
N THR A 4 6.73 15.15 -14.48
CA THR A 4 6.86 14.48 -13.18
C THR A 4 8.24 13.83 -13.12
N SER A 5 9.18 14.54 -12.49
CA SER A 5 10.56 14.12 -12.28
C SER A 5 10.64 12.80 -11.52
N ASN A 6 11.36 11.87 -12.17
CA ASN A 6 12.10 10.73 -11.67
C ASN A 6 12.58 10.85 -10.22
N ASP A 7 11.98 10.06 -9.32
CA ASP A 7 12.69 9.20 -8.34
C ASP A 7 11.66 8.31 -7.63
N PRO A 8 11.42 7.06 -8.08
CA PRO A 8 10.24 6.30 -7.68
C PRO A 8 10.26 5.78 -6.24
N LEU A 9 11.40 5.83 -5.53
CA LEU A 9 11.59 5.11 -4.25
C LEU A 9 12.38 5.88 -3.17
N HIS A 10 12.75 7.15 -3.35
CA HIS A 10 13.48 7.86 -2.30
C HIS A 10 12.51 8.39 -1.22
N GLY A 11 12.34 7.63 -0.12
CA GLY A 11 11.54 8.05 1.04
C GLY A 11 10.13 7.43 1.13
N ILE A 12 9.98 6.17 0.68
CA ILE A 12 8.70 5.46 0.73
C ILE A 12 8.24 5.32 2.19
N THR A 13 7.20 6.06 2.55
CA THR A 13 6.55 5.95 3.84
C THR A 13 5.52 4.81 3.81
N LEU A 14 5.04 4.40 5.00
CA LEU A 14 3.92 3.46 5.10
C LEU A 14 2.69 3.92 4.29
N GLU A 15 2.54 5.24 4.13
CA GLU A 15 1.53 5.84 3.26
C GLU A 15 1.75 5.50 1.80
N ALA A 16 2.99 5.65 1.30
CA ALA A 16 3.34 5.35 -0.08
C ALA A 16 3.26 3.84 -0.40
N ILE A 17 3.63 2.97 0.55
CA ILE A 17 3.43 1.51 0.43
C ILE A 17 1.94 1.22 0.24
N LEU A 18 1.10 1.74 1.15
CA LEU A 18 -0.33 1.54 1.10
C LEU A 18 -0.92 2.09 -0.21
N ASN A 19 -0.53 3.29 -0.62
CA ASN A 19 -1.00 3.93 -1.86
C ASN A 19 -0.61 3.10 -3.10
N SER A 20 0.61 2.57 -3.16
CA SER A 20 1.08 1.72 -4.26
C SER A 20 0.29 0.42 -4.36
N LEU A 21 0.03 -0.23 -3.22
CA LEU A 21 -0.83 -1.40 -3.17
C LEU A 21 -2.26 -1.08 -3.59
N LEU A 22 -2.77 0.08 -3.21
CA LEU A 22 -4.08 0.56 -3.61
C LEU A 22 -4.20 0.81 -5.11
N ILE A 23 -3.18 1.39 -5.73
CA ILE A 23 -3.15 1.60 -7.18
C ILE A 23 -3.12 0.25 -7.91
N CYS A 24 -2.44 -0.76 -7.36
CA CYS A 24 -2.36 -2.09 -7.97
C CYS A 24 -3.58 -2.99 -7.73
N TYR A 25 -4.13 -3.00 -6.52
CA TYR A 25 -5.14 -3.97 -6.07
C TYR A 25 -6.47 -3.34 -5.64
N GLY A 26 -6.47 -2.03 -5.35
CA GLY A 26 -7.63 -1.35 -4.74
C GLY A 26 -7.87 -1.74 -3.28
N TRP A 27 -8.87 -1.10 -2.67
CA TRP A 27 -9.28 -1.41 -1.30
C TRP A 27 -9.84 -2.83 -1.15
N GLU A 28 -10.56 -3.33 -2.15
CA GLU A 28 -11.18 -4.66 -2.14
C GLU A 28 -10.11 -5.77 -2.18
N GLY A 29 -9.13 -5.66 -3.09
CA GLY A 29 -8.03 -6.62 -3.16
C GLY A 29 -7.14 -6.62 -1.91
N LEU A 30 -6.98 -5.45 -1.28
CA LEU A 30 -6.33 -5.34 0.02
C LEU A 30 -7.14 -5.99 1.15
N ALA A 31 -8.46 -5.80 1.20
CA ALA A 31 -9.34 -6.39 2.20
C ALA A 31 -9.46 -7.92 2.07
N GLU A 32 -9.38 -8.44 0.85
CA GLU A 32 -9.39 -9.87 0.58
C GLU A 32 -8.10 -10.55 1.05
N ARG A 33 -6.95 -9.92 0.79
CA ARG A 33 -5.63 -10.44 1.15
C ARG A 33 -5.30 -10.24 2.62
N VAL A 34 -5.60 -9.05 3.13
CA VAL A 34 -5.42 -8.71 4.53
C VAL A 34 -6.81 -8.57 5.13
N LYS A 35 -7.22 -9.56 5.93
CA LYS A 35 -8.53 -9.61 6.61
C LYS A 35 -8.69 -8.51 7.66
N ILE A 36 -8.63 -7.26 7.23
CA ILE A 36 -8.75 -6.07 8.06
C ILE A 36 -10.02 -5.34 7.63
N ASN A 37 -10.98 -5.27 8.55
CA ASN A 37 -12.23 -4.56 8.31
C ASN A 37 -12.06 -3.05 8.09
N CYS A 38 -10.86 -2.51 8.39
CA CYS A 38 -10.51 -1.11 8.20
C CYS A 38 -10.72 -0.64 6.75
N PHE A 39 -10.49 -1.51 5.76
CA PHE A 39 -10.62 -1.17 4.35
C PHE A 39 -12.07 -1.24 3.85
N SER A 40 -12.94 -2.00 4.52
CA SER A 40 -14.35 -2.14 4.14
C SER A 40 -15.24 -1.06 4.77
N SER A 41 -15.00 -0.67 6.03
CA SER A 41 -15.87 0.31 6.72
C SER A 41 -15.53 1.77 6.47
N ASN A 42 -14.26 2.15 6.31
CA ASN A 42 -13.88 3.55 6.09
C ASN A 42 -12.59 3.66 5.26
N PRO A 43 -12.62 3.27 3.96
CA PRO A 43 -11.47 3.25 3.08
C PRO A 43 -10.89 4.65 2.92
N SER A 44 -9.85 4.96 3.68
CA SER A 44 -9.18 6.26 3.66
C SER A 44 -7.77 6.10 4.16
N ILE A 45 -6.81 6.61 3.38
CA ILE A 45 -5.37 6.52 3.66
C ILE A 45 -5.04 6.92 5.11
N LYS A 46 -5.56 8.06 5.59
CA LYS A 46 -5.32 8.53 6.97
C LYS A 46 -5.87 7.59 8.05
N SER A 47 -7.06 7.02 7.82
CA SER A 47 -7.70 6.09 8.77
C SER A 47 -6.94 4.77 8.82
N SER A 48 -6.57 4.25 7.65
CA SER A 48 -5.72 3.07 7.52
C SER A 48 -4.37 3.25 8.18
N LEU A 49 -3.68 4.37 7.96
CA LEU A 49 -2.39 4.65 8.63
C LEU A 49 -2.53 4.73 10.15
N LYS A 50 -3.60 5.36 10.64
CA LYS A 50 -3.89 5.41 12.09
C LYS A 50 -4.14 4.00 12.64
N PHE A 51 -4.81 3.14 11.88
CA PHE A 51 -5.03 1.74 12.22
C PHE A 51 -3.73 0.94 12.21
N LEU A 52 -2.94 1.01 11.13
CA LEU A 52 -1.65 0.32 11.00
C LEU A 52 -0.63 0.74 12.08
N ARG A 53 -0.73 1.99 12.58
CA ARG A 53 0.07 2.44 13.75
C ARG A 53 -0.38 1.80 15.06
N LYS A 54 -1.67 1.51 15.23
CA LYS A 54 -2.24 0.86 16.43
C LYS A 54 -2.13 -0.66 16.37
N THR A 55 -2.05 -1.23 15.17
CA THR A 55 -2.12 -2.67 14.91
C THR A 55 -0.87 -3.11 14.16
N PRO A 56 0.22 -3.46 14.87
CA PRO A 56 1.51 -3.72 14.25
C PRO A 56 1.51 -4.93 13.32
N TRP A 57 0.74 -5.99 13.63
CA TRP A 57 0.63 -7.16 12.75
C TRP A 57 0.03 -6.80 11.38
N ALA A 58 -0.92 -5.86 11.34
CA ALA A 58 -1.53 -5.40 10.10
C ALA A 58 -0.55 -4.59 9.25
N ARG A 59 0.34 -3.83 9.88
CA ARG A 59 1.46 -3.17 9.21
C ARG A 59 2.37 -4.22 8.55
N THR A 60 2.79 -5.24 9.30
CA THR A 60 3.66 -6.30 8.77
C THR A 60 3.03 -7.02 7.58
N GLU A 61 1.73 -7.30 7.62
CA GLU A 61 1.00 -7.91 6.49
C GLU A 61 1.00 -7.02 5.24
N ILE A 62 0.78 -5.71 5.40
CA ILE A 62 0.81 -4.74 4.30
C ILE A 62 2.21 -4.63 3.69
N GLU A 63 3.25 -4.58 4.53
CA GLU A 63 4.64 -4.58 4.07
C GLU A 63 5.01 -5.89 3.35
N ALA A 64 4.62 -7.04 3.90
CA ALA A 64 4.83 -8.34 3.28
C ALA A 64 4.12 -8.44 1.93
N LEU A 65 2.88 -7.95 1.84
CA LEU A 65 2.12 -7.90 0.60
C LEU A 65 2.78 -7.00 -0.44
N TYR A 66 3.32 -5.85 -0.01
CA TYR A 66 4.09 -4.96 -0.89
C TYR A 66 5.35 -5.64 -1.43
N ILE A 67 6.14 -6.29 -0.56
CA ILE A 67 7.32 -7.04 -0.96
C ILE A 67 6.95 -8.18 -1.93
N ALA A 68 5.86 -8.92 -1.66
CA ALA A 68 5.37 -9.97 -2.54
C ALA A 68 4.94 -9.40 -3.91
N SER A 69 4.27 -8.25 -3.91
CA SER A 69 3.86 -7.55 -5.12
C SER A 69 5.06 -7.04 -5.93
N LEU A 70 6.13 -6.58 -5.25
CA LEU A 70 7.39 -6.20 -5.89
C LEU A 70 8.14 -7.42 -6.45
N LYS A 71 8.14 -8.55 -5.74
CA LYS A 71 8.75 -9.79 -6.25
C LYS A 71 8.00 -10.36 -7.45
N SER A 72 6.68 -10.20 -7.49
CA SER A 72 5.84 -10.68 -8.59
C SER A 72 5.82 -9.72 -9.79
N LYS A 73 6.11 -8.44 -9.58
CA LYS A 73 6.23 -7.46 -10.65
C LYS A 73 7.68 -7.02 -10.81
N ASN A 74 8.30 -7.44 -11.91
CA ASN A 74 9.13 -6.53 -12.69
C ASN A 74 8.24 -5.33 -13.12
N CYS A 75 7.88 -4.44 -12.19
CA CYS A 75 7.33 -3.13 -12.54
C CYS A 75 8.51 -2.23 -12.90
N ASP A 76 9.28 -2.68 -13.88
CA ASP A 76 10.21 -1.86 -14.63
C ASP A 76 9.32 -1.04 -15.56
N ASN A 77 9.05 0.21 -15.20
CA ASN A 77 8.82 1.21 -16.24
C ASN A 77 10.22 1.57 -16.75
N SER A 78 10.71 0.82 -17.73
CA SER A 78 11.62 1.36 -18.75
C SER A 78 10.87 2.31 -19.67
#